data_AF-A0A3D3W1N5-F1
#
_entry.id   AF-A0A3D3W1N5-F1
#
_cell.length_a   1.000
_cell.length_b   1.000
_cell.length_c   1.000
_cell.angle_alpha   90.00
_cell.angle_beta   90.00
_cell.angle_gamma   90.00
#
_symmetry.space_group_name_H-M   'P 1'
#
loop_
_entity.id
_entity.type
_entity.pdbx_description
1 polymer ?
#
loop_
_entity_poly.entity_id
_entity_poly.type
_entity_poly.pdbx_seq_one_letter_code
_entity_poly.pdbx_strand_id
1 'polypeptide(L)'
;MRFRRPVVLLLGGMLAASSLGCSAASALMGDYEPASSAKQASADRMVAIAQVFEQQGQLDKAESMYRGALKKNPQNAMVRQQLAEVQTKRRNGTSGTVVVHTVPPTRRMTPVAAGSATASGMVVLPAAGAAVAAPVTPAPAAKVSVPVTSATPAPAPATTAAPVVVSPAAVPVQKPASVAVPAVSTATPAAPAAAVPASTGQTPVPVRNVSTAEAIPAKSAAVAVAVATTLDALLQAADKPEDNTELLIQAVQQGESSEAKCLAMTLLGECSSENAGIREAIEKTVSDASTPTDVLLAAVDSQVQRGELTAASAERLIGVVKAGQTGDQVQAITMLRYFTAMDGRESCLSALETCLTSTDSEVRAAAALALGDFTPLPETQLAKLKELAEKDASQDVRDAAAASLKRTETATGN
;
A
#
# COMPACT_ATOMS: atom_id res chain seq x y z
N MET A 1 -24.30 14.96 0.64
CA MET A 1 -23.99 14.07 1.78
C MET A 1 -22.76 13.26 1.40
N ARG A 2 -21.59 13.56 2.00
CA ARG A 2 -20.33 12.88 1.68
C ARG A 2 -20.28 11.56 2.46
N PHE A 3 -20.39 10.43 1.76
CA PHE A 3 -20.23 9.12 2.35
C PHE A 3 -18.75 8.93 2.73
N ARG A 4 -18.42 9.03 4.01
CA ARG A 4 -17.11 8.63 4.54
C ARG A 4 -16.96 7.12 4.34
N ARG A 5 -16.29 6.71 3.28
CA ARG A 5 -15.98 5.30 3.02
C ARG A 5 -14.94 4.81 4.05
N PRO A 6 -15.11 3.62 4.64
CA PRO A 6 -14.22 3.17 5.70
C PRO A 6 -12.90 2.59 5.15
N VAL A 7 -11.78 3.05 5.73
CA VAL A 7 -10.36 2.64 5.61
C VAL A 7 -10.10 1.11 5.80
N VAL A 8 -11.14 0.29 5.96
CA VAL A 8 -11.06 -1.15 6.25
C VAL A 8 -10.42 -1.96 5.10
N LEU A 9 -10.40 -1.46 3.86
CA LEU A 9 -9.78 -2.17 2.74
C LEU A 9 -8.24 -2.11 2.73
N LEU A 10 -7.62 -1.10 3.33
CA LEU A 10 -6.16 -0.88 3.17
C LEU A 10 -5.33 -1.52 4.29
N LEU A 11 -5.83 -1.51 5.54
CA LEU A 11 -5.19 -2.27 6.63
C LEU A 11 -5.42 -3.80 6.49
N GLY A 12 -6.56 -4.21 5.89
CA GLY A 12 -6.79 -5.59 5.48
C GLY A 12 -5.91 -6.02 4.29
N GLY A 13 -5.62 -5.10 3.35
CA GLY A 13 -4.75 -5.34 2.20
C GLY A 13 -3.28 -5.56 2.58
N MET A 14 -2.75 -4.82 3.56
CA MET A 14 -1.38 -5.07 4.04
C MET A 14 -1.23 -6.36 4.87
N LEU A 15 -2.32 -6.88 5.46
CA LEU A 15 -2.30 -8.21 6.09
C LEU A 15 -2.50 -9.35 5.09
N ALA A 16 -3.08 -9.08 3.91
CA ALA A 16 -3.37 -10.06 2.87
C ALA A 16 -2.13 -10.57 2.11
N ALA A 17 -0.96 -9.95 2.28
CA ALA A 17 0.32 -10.52 1.83
C ALA A 17 0.73 -11.79 2.63
N SER A 18 0.02 -12.11 3.72
CA SER A 18 0.15 -13.38 4.45
C SER A 18 -0.86 -14.41 3.94
N SER A 19 -0.70 -14.87 2.69
CA SER A 19 -1.14 -16.14 2.07
C SER A 19 -2.25 -17.03 2.70
N LEU A 20 -3.30 -16.49 3.31
CA LEU A 20 -4.50 -17.22 3.72
C LEU A 20 -5.76 -16.59 3.09
N GLY A 21 -6.10 -17.13 1.92
CA GLY A 21 -7.44 -17.27 1.33
C GLY A 21 -8.51 -16.20 1.62
N CYS A 22 -8.66 -15.24 0.70
CA CYS A 22 -9.77 -14.29 0.63
C CYS A 22 -11.10 -14.92 0.13
N SER A 23 -11.69 -15.86 0.86
CA SER A 23 -13.07 -16.32 0.58
C SER A 23 -14.15 -15.64 1.44
N ALA A 24 -13.79 -14.69 2.31
CA ALA A 24 -14.73 -14.02 3.22
C ALA A 24 -15.16 -12.60 2.80
N ALA A 25 -14.49 -11.98 1.81
CA ALA A 25 -14.76 -10.58 1.45
C ALA A 25 -16.06 -10.38 0.67
N SER A 26 -16.61 -11.42 0.02
CA SER A 26 -17.79 -11.30 -0.84
C SER A 26 -19.14 -11.47 -0.12
N ALA A 27 -19.15 -11.80 1.18
CA ALA A 27 -20.38 -11.99 1.96
C ALA A 27 -20.84 -10.75 2.77
N LEU A 28 -20.08 -9.66 2.72
CA LEU A 28 -20.29 -8.45 3.55
C LEU A 28 -20.99 -7.28 2.82
N MET A 29 -21.53 -7.51 1.62
CA MET A 29 -22.19 -6.48 0.78
C MET A 29 -23.73 -6.57 0.75
N GLY A 30 -24.36 -7.28 1.68
CA GLY A 30 -25.83 -7.31 1.82
C GLY A 30 -26.34 -6.24 2.81
N ASP A 31 -27.12 -5.30 2.28
CA ASP A 31 -28.12 -4.45 2.96
C ASP A 31 -27.65 -3.54 4.11
N TYR A 32 -27.30 -2.31 3.74
CA TYR A 32 -26.90 -1.23 4.65
C TYR A 32 -28.13 -0.50 5.24
N GLU A 33 -28.49 -0.79 6.49
CA GLU A 33 -29.36 0.09 7.31
C GLU A 33 -28.56 1.29 7.86
N PRO A 34 -29.05 2.55 7.76
CA PRO A 34 -28.25 3.72 8.11
C PRO A 34 -28.61 4.29 9.49
N ALA A 35 -27.89 3.88 10.54
CA ALA A 35 -27.61 4.67 11.76
C ALA A 35 -26.71 3.90 12.76
N SER A 36 -26.88 2.58 12.84
CA SER A 36 -26.05 1.68 13.65
C SER A 36 -24.68 1.42 13.01
N SER A 37 -24.59 1.47 11.69
CA SER A 37 -23.41 1.08 10.91
C SER A 37 -22.14 1.88 11.20
N ALA A 38 -22.24 3.18 11.45
CA ALA A 38 -21.05 4.02 11.71
C ALA A 38 -20.41 3.70 13.07
N LYS A 39 -21.21 3.45 14.12
CA LYS A 39 -20.71 3.03 15.43
C LYS A 39 -20.17 1.61 15.38
N GLN A 40 -20.84 0.73 14.63
CA GLN A 40 -20.40 -0.64 14.38
C GLN A 40 -19.02 -0.65 13.69
N ALA A 41 -18.87 0.09 12.59
CA ALA A 41 -17.61 0.16 11.83
C ALA A 41 -16.44 0.71 12.65
N SER A 42 -16.70 1.69 13.53
CA SER A 42 -15.67 2.20 14.46
C SER A 42 -15.27 1.16 15.50
N ALA A 43 -16.23 0.40 16.05
CA ALA A 43 -15.94 -0.69 16.99
C ALA A 43 -15.15 -1.82 16.31
N ASP A 44 -15.56 -2.22 15.11
CA ASP A 44 -14.90 -3.29 14.34
C ASP A 44 -13.46 -2.90 13.97
N ARG A 45 -13.19 -1.62 13.67
CA ARG A 45 -11.83 -1.11 13.47
C ARG A 45 -10.95 -1.30 14.71
N MET A 46 -11.48 -0.99 15.89
CA MET A 46 -10.74 -1.16 17.15
C MET A 46 -10.45 -2.64 17.45
N VAL A 47 -11.36 -3.54 17.11
CA VAL A 47 -11.17 -5.00 17.23
C VAL A 47 -10.03 -5.48 16.34
N ALA A 48 -10.00 -5.06 15.08
CA ALA A 48 -8.92 -5.45 14.16
C ALA A 48 -7.54 -4.96 14.66
N ILE A 49 -7.46 -3.72 15.16
CA ILE A 49 -6.20 -3.20 15.72
C ILE A 49 -5.80 -3.96 17.00
N ALA A 50 -6.77 -4.31 17.86
CA ALA A 50 -6.52 -5.09 19.06
C ALA A 50 -5.92 -6.47 18.74
N GLN A 51 -6.41 -7.14 17.71
CA GLN A 51 -5.89 -8.44 17.26
C GLN A 51 -4.44 -8.34 16.77
N VAL A 52 -4.08 -7.26 16.07
CA VAL A 52 -2.69 -7.02 15.66
C VAL A 52 -1.78 -6.86 16.89
N PHE A 53 -2.21 -6.09 17.91
CA PHE A 53 -1.44 -5.97 19.15
C PHE A 53 -1.33 -7.28 19.92
N GLU A 54 -2.37 -8.11 19.90
CA GLU A 54 -2.36 -9.44 20.51
C GLU A 54 -1.33 -10.36 19.85
N GLN A 55 -1.28 -10.38 18.51
CA GLN A 55 -0.28 -11.15 17.75
C GLN A 55 1.16 -10.66 18.00
N GLN A 56 1.35 -9.38 18.28
CA GLN A 56 2.64 -8.79 18.65
C GLN A 56 3.03 -9.05 20.11
N GLY A 57 2.18 -9.69 20.91
CA GLY A 57 2.39 -9.90 22.34
C GLY A 57 2.20 -8.64 23.20
N GLN A 58 1.73 -7.53 22.62
CA GLN A 58 1.45 -6.28 23.33
C GLN A 58 0.07 -6.33 23.99
N LEU A 59 -0.10 -7.25 24.95
CA LEU A 59 -1.39 -7.57 25.56
C LEU A 59 -2.06 -6.36 26.25
N ASP A 60 -1.29 -5.43 26.82
CA ASP A 60 -1.84 -4.23 27.47
C ASP A 60 -2.50 -3.27 26.45
N LYS A 61 -1.90 -3.10 25.27
CA LYS A 61 -2.47 -2.27 24.19
C LYS A 61 -3.69 -2.95 23.57
N ALA A 62 -3.62 -4.26 23.35
CA ALA A 62 -4.77 -5.06 22.89
C ALA A 62 -5.97 -4.92 23.83
N GLU A 63 -5.75 -5.01 25.15
CA GLU A 63 -6.80 -4.86 26.16
C GLU A 63 -7.46 -3.46 26.08
N SER A 64 -6.66 -2.40 25.93
CA SER A 64 -7.15 -1.03 25.78
C SER A 64 -8.06 -0.87 24.55
N MET A 65 -7.63 -1.41 23.40
CA MET A 65 -8.38 -1.34 22.15
C MET A 65 -9.70 -2.13 22.22
N TYR A 66 -9.70 -3.34 22.79
CA TYR A 66 -10.93 -4.11 23.01
C TYR A 66 -11.91 -3.40 23.95
N ARG A 67 -11.42 -2.75 25.02
CA ARG A 67 -12.27 -1.91 25.89
C ARG A 67 -12.84 -0.70 25.14
N GLY A 68 -12.04 -0.08 24.27
CA GLY A 68 -12.51 0.98 23.37
C GLY A 68 -13.65 0.52 22.47
N ALA A 69 -13.49 -0.65 21.85
CA ALA A 69 -14.52 -1.26 21.00
C ALA A 69 -15.83 -1.50 21.78
N LEU A 70 -15.77 -2.02 23.01
CA LEU A 70 -16.95 -2.23 23.85
C LEU A 70 -17.65 -0.93 24.28
N LYS A 71 -16.92 0.18 24.46
CA LYS A 71 -17.55 1.48 24.73
C LYS A 71 -18.40 1.95 23.54
N LYS A 72 -17.99 1.62 22.31
CA LYS A 72 -18.70 2.00 21.08
C LYS A 72 -19.85 1.03 20.78
N ASN A 73 -19.65 -0.27 21.01
CA ASN A 73 -20.66 -1.30 20.84
C ASN A 73 -20.69 -2.28 22.05
N PRO A 74 -21.46 -1.94 23.11
CA PRO A 74 -21.52 -2.75 24.33
C PRO A 74 -22.10 -4.15 24.15
N GLN A 75 -22.88 -4.37 23.07
CA GLN A 75 -23.58 -5.63 22.85
C GLN A 75 -22.72 -6.67 22.13
N ASN A 76 -21.56 -6.30 21.59
CA ASN A 76 -20.71 -7.23 20.84
C ASN A 76 -20.17 -8.35 21.77
N ALA A 77 -20.75 -9.55 21.64
CA ALA A 77 -20.40 -10.72 22.45
C ALA A 77 -18.98 -11.24 22.13
N MET A 78 -18.59 -11.18 20.85
CA MET A 78 -17.28 -11.62 20.38
C MET A 78 -16.15 -10.80 21.03
N VAL A 79 -16.32 -9.47 21.11
CA VAL A 79 -15.31 -8.58 21.71
C VAL A 79 -15.17 -8.82 23.21
N ARG A 80 -16.26 -9.15 23.90
CA ARG A 80 -16.20 -9.53 25.33
C ARG A 80 -15.43 -10.83 25.54
N GLN A 81 -15.62 -11.81 24.65
CA GLN A 81 -14.88 -13.06 24.68
C GLN A 81 -13.38 -12.85 24.42
N GLN A 82 -13.03 -12.09 23.39
CA GLN A 82 -11.63 -11.75 23.07
C GLN A 82 -10.95 -10.98 24.19
N LEU A 83 -11.64 -10.03 24.82
CA LEU A 83 -11.13 -9.31 25.99
C LEU A 83 -10.82 -10.26 27.16
N ALA A 84 -11.72 -11.21 27.43
CA ALA A 84 -11.51 -12.22 28.47
C ALA A 84 -10.30 -13.13 28.14
N GLU A 85 -10.11 -13.50 26.87
CA GLU A 85 -8.96 -14.27 26.42
C GLU A 85 -7.64 -13.51 26.61
N VAL A 86 -7.58 -12.23 26.21
CA VAL A 86 -6.38 -11.39 26.43
C VAL A 86 -6.05 -11.27 27.92
N GLN A 87 -7.07 -11.14 28.79
CA GLN A 87 -6.87 -11.07 30.24
C GLN A 87 -6.33 -12.38 30.82
N THR A 88 -6.77 -13.54 30.33
CA THR A 88 -6.22 -14.83 30.76
C THR A 88 -4.80 -15.02 30.25
N LYS A 89 -4.49 -14.66 28.99
CA LYS A 89 -3.13 -14.65 28.44
C LYS A 89 -2.18 -13.77 29.26
N ARG A 90 -2.63 -12.58 29.67
CA ARG A 90 -1.85 -11.67 30.50
C ARG A 90 -1.55 -12.28 31.88
N ARG A 91 -2.56 -12.84 32.55
CA ARG A 91 -2.39 -13.52 33.84
C ARG A 91 -1.41 -14.69 33.73
N ASN A 92 -1.53 -15.49 32.68
CA ASN A 92 -0.67 -16.66 32.46
C ASN A 92 0.77 -16.24 32.09
N GLY A 93 0.94 -15.19 31.29
CA GLY A 93 2.24 -14.65 30.92
C GLY A 93 2.99 -14.04 32.10
N THR A 94 2.29 -13.35 33.02
CA THR A 94 2.92 -12.79 34.23
C THR A 94 3.28 -13.87 35.26
N SER A 95 2.58 -15.01 35.29
CA SER A 95 2.86 -16.09 36.25
C SER A 95 4.07 -16.98 35.88
N GLY A 96 4.62 -16.87 34.67
CA GLY A 96 5.73 -17.73 34.20
C GLY A 96 7.15 -17.20 34.45
N THR A 97 7.32 -15.92 34.77
CA THR A 97 8.65 -15.33 34.96
C THR A 97 8.79 -14.94 36.43
N VAL A 98 9.18 -15.91 37.26
CA VAL A 98 9.88 -15.58 38.51
C VAL A 98 11.15 -14.87 38.08
N VAL A 99 11.10 -13.54 38.04
CA VAL A 99 12.31 -12.71 38.07
C VAL A 99 12.94 -13.04 39.40
N VAL A 100 13.86 -14.01 39.38
CA VAL A 100 14.81 -14.22 40.47
C VAL A 100 15.55 -12.90 40.58
N HIS A 101 15.09 -12.03 41.49
CA HIS A 101 15.89 -10.95 42.00
C HIS A 101 17.09 -11.61 42.68
N THR A 102 18.14 -11.83 41.91
CA THR A 102 19.48 -12.09 42.44
C THR A 102 19.84 -10.85 43.23
N VAL A 103 19.67 -10.96 44.55
CA VAL A 103 20.18 -10.02 45.54
C VAL A 103 21.65 -9.77 45.21
N PRO A 104 22.08 -8.53 44.91
CA PRO A 104 23.48 -8.26 44.68
C PRO A 104 24.25 -8.53 45.98
N PRO A 105 25.34 -9.32 45.96
CA PRO A 105 26.13 -9.56 47.16
C PRO A 105 26.77 -8.24 47.60
N THR A 106 26.44 -7.82 48.83
CA THR A 106 27.07 -6.70 49.53
C THR A 106 28.57 -6.94 49.61
N ARG A 107 29.32 -6.29 48.73
CA ARG A 107 30.78 -6.36 48.67
C ARG A 107 31.36 -5.52 49.81
N ARG A 108 31.74 -6.18 50.91
CA ARG A 108 32.59 -5.59 51.95
C ARG A 108 33.92 -5.16 51.32
N MET A 109 34.24 -3.87 51.42
CA MET A 109 35.55 -3.36 51.09
C MET A 109 36.54 -3.71 52.20
N THR A 110 37.67 -4.33 51.82
CA THR A 110 38.93 -4.28 52.57
C THR A 110 39.97 -3.60 51.68
N PRO A 111 40.86 -2.77 52.25
CA PRO A 111 41.94 -2.14 51.51
C PRO A 111 43.19 -3.03 51.61
N VAL A 112 43.80 -3.38 50.47
CA VAL A 112 45.17 -3.90 50.43
C VAL A 112 45.90 -3.31 49.22
N ALA A 113 47.15 -2.96 49.50
CA ALA A 113 48.06 -2.12 48.75
C ALA A 113 48.62 -2.73 47.46
N ALA A 114 49.12 -1.81 46.63
CA ALA A 114 50.23 -1.86 45.69
C ALA A 114 50.98 -3.20 45.49
N GLY A 115 51.12 -3.58 44.21
CA GLY A 115 52.07 -4.59 43.77
C GLY A 115 52.09 -4.73 42.24
N SER A 116 53.14 -4.18 41.63
CA SER A 116 53.52 -4.30 40.22
C SER A 116 54.00 -5.72 39.85
N ALA A 117 53.76 -6.14 38.60
CA ALA A 117 54.76 -6.71 37.65
C ALA A 117 54.21 -7.82 36.72
N THR A 118 54.40 -7.56 35.42
CA THR A 118 54.79 -8.46 34.30
C THR A 118 54.71 -9.99 34.45
N ALA A 119 54.15 -10.68 33.45
CA ALA A 119 54.91 -11.51 32.49
C ALA A 119 54.01 -12.44 31.65
N SER A 120 54.44 -12.63 30.41
CA SER A 120 53.97 -13.57 29.38
C SER A 120 53.84 -15.02 29.85
N GLY A 121 52.93 -15.77 29.22
CA GLY A 121 52.82 -17.21 29.42
C GLY A 121 51.84 -17.88 28.46
N MET A 122 52.32 -18.16 27.26
CA MET A 122 51.83 -19.15 26.30
C MET A 122 51.57 -20.51 26.98
N VAL A 123 50.58 -21.30 26.51
CA VAL A 123 50.61 -22.78 26.31
C VAL A 123 49.20 -23.42 26.34
N VAL A 124 48.79 -23.92 25.16
CA VAL A 124 48.28 -25.28 24.84
C VAL A 124 46.88 -25.74 25.30
N LEU A 125 46.08 -26.06 24.26
CA LEU A 125 44.96 -27.01 24.13
C LEU A 125 45.09 -28.31 24.98
N PRO A 126 43.96 -28.94 25.36
CA PRO A 126 43.50 -30.06 24.53
C PRO A 126 41.98 -30.20 24.39
N ALA A 127 41.62 -30.91 23.33
CA ALA A 127 40.31 -31.40 22.96
C ALA A 127 39.91 -32.69 23.71
N ALA A 128 38.60 -32.92 23.77
CA ALA A 128 37.82 -34.15 24.02
C ALA A 128 36.67 -33.78 24.97
N GLY A 129 35.38 -33.94 24.65
CA GLY A 129 34.73 -35.07 24.01
C GLY A 129 33.68 -35.57 25.00
N ALA A 130 32.41 -35.19 24.84
CA ALA A 130 31.28 -35.80 25.55
C ALA A 130 29.96 -35.48 24.83
N ALA A 131 29.61 -36.33 23.88
CA ALA A 131 28.26 -36.43 23.35
C ALA A 131 27.39 -37.13 24.40
N VAL A 132 26.38 -36.44 24.93
CA VAL A 132 25.33 -37.03 25.77
C VAL A 132 24.16 -37.37 24.87
N ALA A 133 23.98 -38.66 24.63
CA ALA A 133 22.83 -39.24 23.96
C ALA A 133 21.61 -39.21 24.91
N ALA A 134 20.49 -38.65 24.44
CA ALA A 134 19.19 -38.77 25.08
C ALA A 134 18.44 -40.00 24.54
N PRO A 135 17.74 -40.79 25.38
CA PRO A 135 16.93 -41.90 24.92
C PRO A 135 15.55 -41.42 24.47
N VAL A 136 15.20 -41.69 23.21
CA VAL A 136 13.85 -41.57 22.67
C VAL A 136 13.13 -42.90 22.86
N THR A 137 12.05 -42.90 23.64
CA THR A 137 11.08 -43.99 23.74
C THR A 137 9.97 -43.78 22.70
N PRO A 138 9.65 -44.78 21.84
CA PRO A 138 8.45 -44.74 21.02
C PRO A 138 7.27 -45.47 21.70
N ALA A 139 6.11 -44.81 21.71
CA ALA A 139 4.82 -45.36 22.13
C ALA A 139 4.20 -46.26 21.02
N PRO A 140 3.36 -47.24 21.39
CA PRO A 140 2.91 -48.29 20.47
C PRO A 140 1.72 -47.87 19.57
N ALA A 141 1.78 -48.37 18.33
CA ALA A 141 0.79 -48.22 17.28
C ALA A 141 -0.50 -49.00 17.55
N ALA A 142 -1.64 -48.30 17.50
CA ALA A 142 -2.97 -48.90 17.37
C ALA A 142 -3.36 -48.96 15.88
N LYS A 143 -3.58 -50.18 15.39
CA LYS A 143 -4.08 -50.46 14.03
C LYS A 143 -5.60 -50.24 14.00
N VAL A 144 -6.07 -49.32 13.16
CA VAL A 144 -7.47 -49.27 12.72
C VAL A 144 -7.49 -49.44 11.21
N SER A 145 -8.10 -50.55 10.79
CA SER A 145 -8.29 -50.96 9.40
C SER A 145 -9.52 -50.27 8.83
N VAL A 146 -9.40 -49.65 7.66
CA VAL A 146 -10.53 -49.19 6.83
C VAL A 146 -10.28 -49.65 5.40
N PRO A 147 -11.26 -50.26 4.71
CA PRO A 147 -11.06 -50.78 3.36
C PRO A 147 -11.22 -49.67 2.32
N VAL A 148 -10.20 -49.46 1.49
CA VAL A 148 -10.29 -48.65 0.28
C VAL A 148 -10.27 -49.60 -0.92
N THR A 149 -11.39 -49.66 -1.63
CA THR A 149 -11.54 -50.31 -2.92
C THR A 149 -10.80 -49.50 -3.99
N SER A 150 -9.69 -50.03 -4.48
CA SER A 150 -8.96 -49.53 -5.65
C SER A 150 -9.53 -50.15 -6.93
N ALA A 151 -10.09 -49.31 -7.80
CA ALA A 151 -10.44 -49.67 -9.16
C ALA A 151 -9.23 -49.47 -10.08
N THR A 152 -8.79 -50.57 -10.68
CA THR A 152 -7.77 -50.68 -11.72
C THR A 152 -8.25 -50.11 -13.05
N PRO A 153 -7.47 -49.28 -13.77
CA PRO A 153 -7.61 -49.12 -15.22
C PRO A 153 -6.58 -49.98 -15.96
N ALA A 154 -7.06 -50.70 -16.96
CA ALA A 154 -6.29 -51.52 -17.88
C ALA A 154 -5.41 -50.70 -18.85
N PRO A 155 -4.34 -51.29 -19.43
CA PRO A 155 -3.37 -50.57 -20.27
C PRO A 155 -3.59 -50.71 -21.79
N ALA A 156 -2.92 -49.80 -22.52
CA ALA A 156 -2.48 -49.83 -23.93
C ALA A 156 -3.38 -49.14 -24.99
N PRO A 157 -2.85 -48.72 -26.17
CA PRO A 157 -1.48 -48.87 -26.67
C PRO A 157 -0.77 -47.59 -27.15
N ALA A 158 0.55 -47.72 -27.28
CA ALA A 158 1.48 -46.78 -27.87
C ALA A 158 1.20 -46.54 -29.37
N THR A 159 1.28 -45.28 -29.79
CA THR A 159 1.48 -44.92 -31.19
C THR A 159 2.64 -43.96 -31.31
N THR A 160 3.72 -44.45 -31.91
CA THR A 160 4.94 -43.73 -32.25
C THR A 160 4.71 -42.97 -33.54
N ALA A 161 4.83 -41.63 -33.53
CA ALA A 161 4.94 -40.84 -34.75
C ALA A 161 6.00 -39.74 -34.54
N ALA A 162 7.07 -39.85 -35.31
CA ALA A 162 8.20 -38.93 -35.34
C ALA A 162 7.80 -37.56 -35.91
N PRO A 163 8.40 -36.44 -35.46
CA PRO A 163 8.26 -35.17 -36.14
C PRO A 163 9.23 -35.10 -37.33
N VAL A 164 8.65 -34.94 -38.52
CA VAL A 164 9.35 -34.56 -39.74
C VAL A 164 9.83 -33.11 -39.59
N VAL A 165 11.14 -32.92 -39.55
CA VAL A 165 11.79 -31.62 -39.68
C VAL A 165 11.70 -31.20 -41.14
N VAL A 166 10.80 -30.27 -41.45
CA VAL A 166 10.79 -29.55 -42.73
C VAL A 166 11.41 -28.17 -42.52
N SER A 167 12.60 -28.00 -43.07
CA SER A 167 13.29 -26.70 -43.20
C SER A 167 12.44 -25.73 -44.03
N PRO A 168 12.20 -24.49 -43.56
CA PRO A 168 11.65 -23.46 -44.43
C PRO A 168 12.72 -22.91 -45.36
N ALA A 169 12.38 -22.95 -46.66
CA ALA A 169 13.14 -22.40 -47.76
C ALA A 169 13.34 -20.88 -47.61
N ALA A 170 14.51 -20.43 -48.07
CA ALA A 170 14.91 -19.04 -48.14
C ALA A 170 13.90 -18.19 -48.95
N VAL A 171 13.41 -17.11 -48.32
CA VAL A 171 12.70 -16.03 -48.99
C VAL A 171 13.74 -15.07 -49.61
N PRO A 172 13.62 -14.68 -50.88
CA PRO A 172 14.53 -13.73 -51.49
C PRO A 172 14.30 -12.31 -50.96
N VAL A 173 15.41 -11.66 -50.60
CA VAL A 173 15.53 -10.26 -50.23
C VAL A 173 15.01 -9.37 -51.37
N GLN A 174 13.84 -8.74 -51.16
CA GLN A 174 13.37 -7.64 -51.99
C GLN A 174 14.03 -6.33 -51.55
N LYS A 175 14.80 -5.78 -52.48
CA LYS A 175 15.43 -4.46 -52.49
C LYS A 175 14.38 -3.36 -52.28
N PRO A 176 14.50 -2.47 -51.28
CA PRO A 176 13.63 -1.31 -51.20
C PRO A 176 14.01 -0.30 -52.30
N ALA A 177 12.99 0.08 -53.07
CA ALA A 177 13.06 1.16 -54.03
C ALA A 177 13.26 2.50 -53.31
N SER A 178 14.24 3.24 -53.81
CA SER A 178 14.49 4.65 -53.53
C SER A 178 13.25 5.48 -53.85
N VAL A 179 12.64 6.09 -52.84
CA VAL A 179 11.64 7.15 -53.02
C VAL A 179 12.34 8.49 -52.76
N ALA A 180 12.33 9.31 -53.79
CA ALA A 180 12.93 10.63 -53.84
C ALA A 180 12.26 11.61 -52.86
N VAL A 181 13.11 12.41 -52.21
CA VAL A 181 12.78 13.62 -51.46
C VAL A 181 12.48 14.74 -52.46
N PRO A 182 11.39 15.52 -52.32
CA PRO A 182 11.36 16.88 -52.82
C PRO A 182 11.60 17.87 -51.67
N ALA A 183 12.49 18.80 -51.97
CA ALA A 183 12.98 19.85 -51.09
C ALA A 183 12.08 21.10 -51.12
N VAL A 184 12.03 21.78 -49.96
CA VAL A 184 11.91 23.24 -49.76
C VAL A 184 10.63 23.97 -50.21
N SER A 185 9.91 24.53 -49.22
CA SER A 185 9.49 25.94 -49.26
C SER A 185 9.19 26.48 -47.87
N THR A 186 10.07 27.37 -47.42
CA THR A 186 9.88 28.27 -46.28
C THR A 186 8.99 29.43 -46.71
N ALA A 187 7.85 29.62 -46.04
CA ALA A 187 7.04 30.84 -46.17
C ALA A 187 6.84 31.47 -44.79
N THR A 188 7.51 32.60 -44.61
CA THR A 188 7.40 33.56 -43.52
C THR A 188 6.04 34.29 -43.57
N PRO A 189 5.30 34.43 -42.46
CA PRO A 189 4.21 35.39 -42.39
C PRO A 189 4.71 36.74 -41.83
N ALA A 190 4.52 37.77 -42.65
CA ALA A 190 4.74 39.17 -42.32
C ALA A 190 3.65 39.68 -41.35
N ALA A 191 4.09 40.45 -40.35
CA ALA A 191 3.26 41.21 -39.43
C ALA A 191 2.73 42.49 -40.10
N PRO A 192 1.50 42.95 -39.76
CA PRO A 192 1.11 44.34 -39.99
C PRO A 192 1.34 45.18 -38.73
N ALA A 193 2.09 46.26 -38.92
CA ALA A 193 2.26 47.36 -37.98
C ALA A 193 0.97 48.21 -37.90
N ALA A 194 0.58 48.61 -36.69
CA ALA A 194 -0.38 49.69 -36.48
C ALA A 194 -0.02 50.52 -35.22
N ALA A 195 0.44 51.73 -35.52
CA ALA A 195 0.21 53.02 -34.86
C ALA A 195 0.19 53.15 -33.32
N VAL A 196 1.14 53.96 -32.87
CA VAL A 196 1.21 54.77 -31.63
C VAL A 196 0.04 55.77 -31.57
N PRO A 197 -0.39 56.20 -30.37
CA PRO A 197 -0.09 57.59 -30.02
C PRO A 197 0.46 57.77 -28.60
N ALA A 198 1.29 58.80 -28.49
CA ALA A 198 1.98 59.26 -27.30
C ALA A 198 1.02 59.81 -26.23
N SER A 199 1.42 59.70 -24.96
CA SER A 199 1.07 60.71 -23.95
C SER A 199 2.22 60.94 -23.00
N THR A 200 2.62 62.20 -22.97
CA THR A 200 3.63 62.88 -22.19
C THR A 200 3.35 62.90 -20.68
N GLY A 201 4.44 62.82 -19.91
CA GLY A 201 4.68 63.71 -18.78
C GLY A 201 4.42 63.16 -17.39
N GLN A 202 5.48 62.85 -16.64
CA GLN A 202 5.61 63.27 -15.24
C GLN A 202 7.05 63.15 -14.71
N THR A 203 7.60 64.35 -14.47
CA THR A 203 8.58 64.80 -13.46
C THR A 203 9.31 63.79 -12.55
N PRO A 204 10.64 63.94 -12.39
CA PRO A 204 11.39 63.26 -11.32
C PRO A 204 11.28 64.02 -9.98
N VAL A 205 10.86 63.31 -8.94
CA VAL A 205 10.91 63.77 -7.54
C VAL A 205 12.21 63.26 -6.90
N PRO A 206 12.99 64.09 -6.17
CA PRO A 206 14.16 63.63 -5.46
C PRO A 206 13.75 63.06 -4.10
N VAL A 207 13.97 61.76 -3.87
CA VAL A 207 13.78 61.17 -2.53
C VAL A 207 15.11 61.14 -1.80
N ARG A 208 15.05 61.78 -0.64
CA ARG A 208 16.08 62.14 0.32
C ARG A 208 16.43 60.93 1.19
N ASN A 209 17.73 60.68 1.34
CA ASN A 209 18.29 59.83 2.39
C ASN A 209 17.82 60.27 3.77
N VAL A 210 17.31 59.32 4.58
CA VAL A 210 17.41 59.36 6.03
C VAL A 210 17.76 57.95 6.53
N SER A 211 19.00 57.81 6.97
CA SER A 211 19.44 56.77 7.89
C SER A 211 18.73 56.93 9.22
N THR A 212 18.04 55.89 9.66
CA THR A 212 17.79 55.64 11.09
C THR A 212 18.00 54.16 11.33
N ALA A 213 19.17 53.85 11.88
CA ALA A 213 19.50 52.57 12.46
C ALA A 213 18.67 52.40 13.74
N GLU A 214 17.56 51.68 13.64
CA GLU A 214 16.81 51.20 14.79
C GLU A 214 17.19 49.74 15.01
N ALA A 215 17.84 49.48 16.16
CA ALA A 215 18.33 48.18 16.56
C ALA A 215 17.16 47.21 16.73
N ILE A 216 16.94 46.37 15.72
CA ILE A 216 16.03 45.22 15.80
C ILE A 216 16.60 44.29 16.87
N PRO A 217 15.85 43.96 17.95
CA PRO A 217 16.29 42.96 18.90
C PRO A 217 16.46 41.64 18.16
N ALA A 218 17.66 41.07 18.21
CA ALA A 218 17.99 39.77 17.66
C ALA A 218 16.96 38.74 18.18
N LYS A 219 15.95 38.47 17.35
CA LYS A 219 14.92 37.46 17.61
C LYS A 219 15.68 36.15 17.58
N SER A 220 16.03 35.66 18.77
CA SER A 220 16.72 34.40 18.99
C SER A 220 15.99 33.33 18.19
N ALA A 221 16.57 32.93 17.06
CA ALA A 221 16.12 31.80 16.27
C ALA A 221 16.34 30.56 17.13
N ALA A 222 15.35 30.27 17.98
CA ALA A 222 15.25 28.99 18.63
C ALA A 222 15.17 27.97 17.48
N VAL A 223 16.29 27.28 17.25
CA VAL A 223 16.35 26.11 16.39
C VAL A 223 15.36 25.14 17.01
N ALA A 224 14.14 25.13 16.48
CA ALA A 224 13.12 24.17 16.87
C ALA A 224 13.69 22.82 16.48
N VAL A 225 14.18 22.09 17.48
CA VAL A 225 14.61 20.71 17.31
C VAL A 225 13.39 19.99 16.76
N ALA A 226 13.48 19.57 15.49
CA ALA A 226 12.43 18.83 14.84
C ALA A 226 12.23 17.53 15.62
N VAL A 227 11.20 17.52 16.47
CA VAL A 227 10.83 16.32 17.22
C VAL A 227 10.33 15.32 16.20
N ALA A 228 11.06 14.22 16.04
CA ALA A 228 10.67 13.12 15.17
C ALA A 228 9.23 12.70 15.49
N THR A 229 8.37 12.69 14.48
CA THR A 229 6.94 12.40 14.68
C THR A 229 6.79 10.89 14.88
N THR A 230 6.49 10.48 16.11
CA THR A 230 6.36 9.06 16.47
C THR A 230 5.02 8.48 16.03
N LEU A 231 4.99 7.17 15.75
CA LEU A 231 3.76 6.45 15.41
C LEU A 231 2.68 6.60 16.50
N ASP A 232 3.07 6.60 17.77
CA ASP A 232 2.14 6.79 18.89
C ASP A 232 1.45 8.17 18.84
N ALA A 233 2.16 9.22 18.42
CA ALA A 233 1.57 10.55 18.25
C ALA A 233 0.55 10.56 17.09
N LEU A 234 0.83 9.84 15.99
CA LEU A 234 -0.10 9.68 14.88
C LEU A 234 -1.35 8.90 15.28
N LEU A 235 -1.20 7.86 16.11
CA LEU A 235 -2.34 7.09 16.62
C LEU A 235 -3.24 7.94 17.53
N GLN A 236 -2.67 8.87 18.30
CA GLN A 236 -3.46 9.84 19.07
C GLN A 236 -4.17 10.85 18.16
N ALA A 237 -3.49 11.31 17.10
CA ALA A 237 -4.07 12.21 16.11
C ALA A 237 -5.23 11.56 15.32
N ALA A 238 -5.24 10.23 15.18
CA ALA A 238 -6.26 9.49 14.44
C ALA A 238 -7.69 9.64 15.00
N ASP A 239 -7.85 9.96 16.29
CA ASP A 239 -9.18 10.20 16.87
C ASP A 239 -9.81 11.51 16.36
N LYS A 240 -8.97 12.50 16.03
CA LYS A 240 -9.39 13.82 15.53
C LYS A 240 -8.33 14.37 14.54
N PRO A 241 -8.29 13.87 13.29
CA PRO A 241 -7.26 14.26 12.34
C PRO A 241 -7.34 15.75 11.97
N GLU A 242 -8.54 16.34 12.01
CA GLU A 242 -8.77 17.77 11.74
C GLU A 242 -8.08 18.69 12.76
N ASP A 243 -7.94 18.26 14.03
CA ASP A 243 -7.27 19.05 15.08
C ASP A 243 -5.74 18.93 15.00
N ASN A 244 -5.22 18.01 14.18
CA ASN A 244 -3.80 17.62 14.15
C ASN A 244 -3.18 17.77 12.75
N THR A 245 -3.72 18.64 11.89
CA THR A 245 -3.30 18.73 10.48
C THR A 245 -1.82 19.09 10.32
N GLU A 246 -1.29 19.97 11.17
CA GLU A 246 0.14 20.35 11.11
C GLU A 246 1.06 19.18 11.44
N LEU A 247 0.70 18.39 12.46
CA LEU A 247 1.43 17.18 12.85
C LEU A 247 1.40 16.14 11.74
N LEU A 248 0.24 15.94 11.10
CA LEU A 248 0.09 14.99 9.99
C LEU A 248 0.92 15.41 8.77
N ILE A 249 0.90 16.70 8.40
CA ILE A 249 1.74 17.25 7.33
C ILE A 249 3.23 17.08 7.67
N GLN A 250 3.63 17.34 8.92
CA GLN A 250 5.00 17.15 9.36
C GLN A 250 5.41 15.67 9.29
N ALA A 251 4.55 14.75 9.73
CA ALA A 251 4.82 13.31 9.69
C ALA A 251 5.00 12.78 8.27
N VAL A 252 4.26 13.31 7.29
CA VAL A 252 4.46 12.99 5.88
C VAL A 252 5.86 13.40 5.41
N GLN A 253 6.30 14.60 5.77
CA GLN A 253 7.55 15.18 5.30
C GLN A 253 8.77 14.60 6.02
N GLN A 254 8.66 14.38 7.33
CA GLN A 254 9.77 14.10 8.24
C GLN A 254 9.64 12.75 8.97
N GLY A 255 8.57 11.99 8.74
CA GLY A 255 8.37 10.69 9.36
C GLY A 255 9.56 9.77 9.10
N GLU A 256 10.03 9.10 10.15
CA GLU A 256 11.21 8.24 10.08
C GLU A 256 10.94 6.94 9.30
N SER A 257 9.69 6.48 9.31
CA SER A 257 9.28 5.21 8.70
C SER A 257 8.24 5.41 7.60
N SER A 258 8.18 4.48 6.63
CA SER A 258 7.16 4.53 5.58
C SER A 258 5.76 4.28 6.15
N GLU A 259 5.63 3.45 7.19
CA GLU A 259 4.36 3.17 7.86
C GLU A 259 3.78 4.43 8.52
N ALA A 260 4.62 5.23 9.17
CA ALA A 260 4.20 6.51 9.75
C ALA A 260 3.72 7.48 8.66
N LYS A 261 4.42 7.55 7.53
CA LYS A 261 4.02 8.37 6.37
C LYS A 261 2.71 7.89 5.74
N CYS A 262 2.54 6.58 5.56
CA CYS A 262 1.33 5.96 5.05
C CYS A 262 0.11 6.24 5.95
N LEU A 263 0.28 6.09 7.27
CA LEU A 263 -0.76 6.41 8.24
C LEU A 263 -1.11 7.90 8.20
N ALA A 264 -0.11 8.78 8.22
CA ALA A 264 -0.33 10.21 8.14
C ALA A 264 -1.05 10.61 6.84
N MET A 265 -0.65 10.04 5.69
CA MET A 265 -1.35 10.24 4.41
C MET A 265 -2.81 9.84 4.49
N THR A 266 -3.08 8.62 4.96
CA THR A 266 -4.45 8.11 5.09
C THR A 266 -5.32 9.03 5.96
N LEU A 267 -4.76 9.53 7.08
CA LEU A 267 -5.46 10.46 7.96
C LEU A 267 -5.71 11.83 7.30
N LEU A 268 -4.80 12.30 6.45
CA LEU A 268 -5.00 13.54 5.67
C LEU A 268 -6.14 13.41 4.64
N GLY A 269 -6.42 12.21 4.14
CA GLY A 269 -7.59 11.91 3.31
C GLY A 269 -8.93 12.15 4.03
N GLU A 270 -8.97 11.96 5.35
CA GLU A 270 -10.16 12.17 6.17
C GLU A 270 -10.39 13.65 6.56
N CYS A 271 -9.38 14.51 6.38
CA CYS A 271 -9.44 15.93 6.71
C CYS A 271 -10.24 16.75 5.68
N SER A 272 -10.64 17.97 6.07
CA SER A 272 -11.38 18.90 5.19
C SER A 272 -10.65 19.18 3.87
N SER A 273 -11.41 19.17 2.76
CA SER A 273 -10.93 19.51 1.42
C SER A 273 -10.53 20.98 1.27
N GLU A 274 -10.92 21.85 2.21
CA GLU A 274 -10.67 23.29 2.15
C GLU A 274 -9.25 23.66 2.61
N ASN A 275 -8.55 22.76 3.29
CA ASN A 275 -7.19 23.02 3.75
C ASN A 275 -6.19 22.89 2.60
N ALA A 276 -5.72 24.04 2.09
CA ALA A 276 -4.75 24.11 1.00
C ALA A 276 -3.40 23.46 1.34
N GLY A 277 -2.95 23.54 2.60
CA GLY A 277 -1.69 22.94 3.02
C GLY A 277 -1.71 21.41 2.96
N ILE A 278 -2.86 20.79 3.24
CA ILE A 278 -3.05 19.34 3.07
C ILE A 278 -2.97 18.96 1.59
N ARG A 279 -3.66 19.72 0.73
CA ARG A 279 -3.64 19.48 -0.72
C ARG A 279 -2.22 19.58 -1.27
N GLU A 280 -1.49 20.64 -0.92
CA GLU A 280 -0.11 20.84 -1.34
C GLU A 280 0.81 19.70 -0.86
N ALA A 281 0.65 19.26 0.40
CA ALA A 281 1.44 18.15 0.93
C ALA A 281 1.19 16.84 0.16
N ILE A 282 -0.07 16.50 -0.11
CA ILE A 282 -0.44 15.30 -0.87
C ILE A 282 0.07 15.40 -2.31
N GLU A 283 -0.17 16.53 -2.99
CA GLU A 283 0.29 16.74 -4.37
C GLU A 283 1.81 16.63 -4.48
N LYS A 284 2.55 17.25 -3.56
CA LYS A 284 4.01 17.15 -3.49
C LYS A 284 4.47 15.69 -3.34
N THR A 285 3.82 14.91 -2.47
CA THR A 285 4.14 13.49 -2.29
C THR A 285 3.89 12.66 -3.56
N VAL A 286 2.80 12.94 -4.28
CA VAL A 286 2.48 12.27 -5.56
C VAL A 286 3.50 12.64 -6.65
N SER A 287 3.85 13.92 -6.76
CA SER A 287 4.81 14.42 -7.76
C SER A 287 6.25 13.97 -7.51
N ASP A 288 6.62 13.63 -6.28
CA ASP A 288 7.97 13.16 -5.96
C ASP A 288 8.18 11.71 -6.45
N ALA A 289 9.12 11.57 -7.39
CA ALA A 289 9.49 10.29 -7.98
C ALA A 289 10.14 9.33 -6.98
N SER A 290 10.77 9.87 -5.92
CA SER A 290 11.47 9.10 -4.89
C SER A 290 10.55 8.58 -3.78
N THR A 291 9.28 8.99 -3.78
CA THR A 291 8.29 8.51 -2.81
C THR A 291 8.15 6.99 -2.88
N PRO A 292 8.29 6.27 -1.74
CA PRO A 292 8.02 4.84 -1.66
C PRO A 292 6.62 4.47 -2.18
N THR A 293 6.49 3.31 -2.83
CA THR A 293 5.25 2.89 -3.50
C THR A 293 4.05 2.85 -2.55
N ASP A 294 4.23 2.35 -1.33
CA ASP A 294 3.20 2.30 -0.29
C ASP A 294 2.69 3.71 0.09
N VAL A 295 3.61 4.65 0.30
CA VAL A 295 3.30 6.05 0.60
C VAL A 295 2.59 6.73 -0.57
N LEU A 296 3.03 6.45 -1.81
CA LEU A 296 2.39 6.95 -3.03
C LEU A 296 0.94 6.43 -3.14
N LEU A 297 0.71 5.14 -2.94
CA LEU A 297 -0.64 4.55 -3.00
C LEU A 297 -1.54 5.14 -1.91
N ALA A 298 -1.03 5.36 -0.69
CA ALA A 298 -1.78 6.04 0.36
C ALA A 298 -2.10 7.51 0.02
N ALA A 299 -1.16 8.23 -0.61
CA ALA A 299 -1.36 9.60 -1.04
C ALA A 299 -2.44 9.71 -2.14
N VAL A 300 -2.41 8.82 -3.15
CA VAL A 300 -3.42 8.82 -4.19
C VAL A 300 -4.79 8.39 -3.63
N ASP A 301 -4.86 7.46 -2.68
CA ASP A 301 -6.13 7.09 -2.03
C ASP A 301 -6.73 8.29 -1.28
N SER A 302 -5.88 9.07 -0.64
CA SER A 302 -6.27 10.32 0.02
C SER A 302 -6.81 11.34 -0.98
N GLN A 303 -6.24 11.44 -2.18
CA GLN A 303 -6.81 12.25 -3.26
C GLN A 303 -8.17 11.73 -3.74
N VAL A 304 -8.35 10.41 -3.87
CA VAL A 304 -9.65 9.81 -4.21
C VAL A 304 -10.70 10.21 -3.18
N GLN A 305 -10.40 10.05 -1.89
CA GLN A 305 -11.32 10.38 -0.79
C GLN A 305 -11.74 11.86 -0.80
N ARG A 306 -10.81 12.73 -1.20
CA ARG A 306 -11.02 14.18 -1.28
C ARG A 306 -11.63 14.64 -2.61
N GLY A 307 -11.67 13.79 -3.64
CA GLY A 307 -12.08 14.15 -4.99
C GLY A 307 -11.08 15.09 -5.68
N GLU A 308 -9.79 14.97 -5.34
CA GLU A 308 -8.70 15.85 -5.78
C GLU A 308 -7.68 15.08 -6.65
N LEU A 309 -8.13 14.10 -7.43
CA LEU A 309 -7.26 13.37 -8.35
C LEU A 309 -6.74 14.30 -9.44
N THR A 310 -5.50 14.08 -9.89
CA THR A 310 -4.85 14.86 -10.95
C THR A 310 -4.29 13.95 -12.03
N ALA A 311 -3.96 14.51 -13.20
CA ALA A 311 -3.29 13.75 -14.27
C ALA A 311 -1.95 13.16 -13.80
N ALA A 312 -1.21 13.88 -12.94
CA ALA A 312 0.03 13.39 -12.34
C ALA A 312 -0.19 12.13 -11.48
N SER A 313 -1.30 12.07 -10.74
CA SER A 313 -1.68 10.87 -9.99
C SER A 313 -1.89 9.67 -10.91
N ALA A 314 -2.54 9.88 -12.06
CA ALA A 314 -2.76 8.83 -13.06
C ALA A 314 -1.43 8.32 -13.63
N GLU A 315 -0.54 9.22 -14.03
CA GLU A 315 0.79 8.87 -14.56
C GLU A 315 1.63 8.09 -13.55
N ARG A 316 1.61 8.50 -12.28
CA ARG A 316 2.33 7.80 -11.21
C ARG A 316 1.78 6.40 -10.97
N LEU A 317 0.45 6.24 -10.93
CA LEU A 317 -0.18 4.93 -10.84
C LEU A 317 0.18 4.04 -12.04
N ILE A 318 0.18 4.57 -13.27
CA ILE A 318 0.60 3.82 -14.47
C ILE A 318 2.06 3.35 -14.34
N GLY A 319 2.94 4.16 -13.72
CA GLY A 319 4.30 3.76 -13.38
C GLY A 319 4.34 2.55 -12.44
N VAL A 320 3.55 2.58 -11.36
CA VAL A 320 3.42 1.46 -10.41
C VAL A 320 2.87 0.21 -11.09
N VAL A 321 1.87 0.35 -11.96
CA VAL A 321 1.29 -0.76 -12.73
C VAL A 321 2.33 -1.44 -13.64
N LYS A 322 3.30 -0.69 -14.18
CA LYS A 322 4.32 -1.23 -15.08
C LYS A 322 5.51 -1.88 -14.37
N ALA A 323 5.89 -1.35 -13.19
CA ALA A 323 7.15 -1.71 -12.54
C ALA A 323 7.00 -2.25 -11.10
N GLY A 324 5.80 -2.18 -10.53
CA GLY A 324 5.52 -2.62 -9.15
C GLY A 324 5.49 -4.14 -8.99
N GLN A 325 5.49 -4.59 -7.74
CA GLN A 325 5.22 -5.99 -7.39
C GLN A 325 3.73 -6.33 -7.64
N THR A 326 3.38 -7.62 -7.73
CA THR A 326 1.99 -8.06 -7.97
C THR A 326 0.97 -7.34 -7.08
N GLY A 327 1.20 -7.27 -5.76
CA GLY A 327 0.30 -6.59 -4.82
C GLY A 327 0.13 -5.10 -5.12
N ASP A 328 1.23 -4.39 -5.36
CA ASP A 328 1.23 -2.96 -5.70
C ASP A 328 0.53 -2.71 -7.04
N GLN A 329 0.75 -3.59 -8.02
CA GLN A 329 0.09 -3.52 -9.33
C GLN A 329 -1.42 -3.67 -9.20
N VAL A 330 -1.89 -4.68 -8.47
CA VAL A 330 -3.33 -4.92 -8.24
C VAL A 330 -3.98 -3.73 -7.53
N GLN A 331 -3.30 -3.17 -6.52
CA GLN A 331 -3.79 -1.99 -5.82
C GLN A 331 -3.84 -0.75 -6.74
N ALA A 332 -2.78 -0.50 -7.51
CA ALA A 332 -2.73 0.62 -8.45
C ALA A 332 -3.80 0.49 -9.56
N ILE A 333 -3.97 -0.70 -10.13
CA ILE A 333 -5.03 -1.02 -11.11
C ILE A 333 -6.41 -0.73 -10.53
N THR A 334 -6.63 -1.14 -9.27
CA THR A 334 -7.86 -0.83 -8.56
C THR A 334 -8.10 0.67 -8.44
N MET A 335 -7.06 1.48 -8.23
CA MET A 335 -7.22 2.93 -8.11
C MET A 335 -7.40 3.63 -9.46
N LEU A 336 -6.89 3.06 -10.56
CA LEU A 336 -7.09 3.60 -11.92
C LEU A 336 -8.58 3.67 -12.31
N ARG A 337 -9.46 2.88 -11.69
CA ARG A 337 -10.91 2.93 -11.90
C ARG A 337 -11.54 4.30 -11.61
N TYR A 338 -10.88 5.15 -10.82
CA TYR A 338 -11.39 6.47 -10.47
C TYR A 338 -11.12 7.54 -11.56
N PHE A 339 -10.37 7.21 -12.61
CA PHE A 339 -9.97 8.13 -13.68
C PHE A 339 -10.86 8.06 -14.94
N THR A 340 -12.06 7.50 -14.83
CA THR A 340 -12.96 7.27 -15.98
C THR A 340 -13.43 8.55 -16.67
N ALA A 341 -13.50 9.67 -15.94
CA ALA A 341 -13.97 10.97 -16.42
C ALA A 341 -12.87 12.05 -16.43
N MET A 342 -11.60 11.65 -16.44
CA MET A 342 -10.46 12.57 -16.32
C MET A 342 -9.60 12.66 -17.59
N ASP A 343 -8.90 13.78 -17.72
CA ASP A 343 -7.81 13.94 -18.68
C ASP A 343 -6.69 12.93 -18.34
N GLY A 344 -6.52 11.92 -19.18
CA GLY A 344 -5.66 10.76 -18.89
C GLY A 344 -6.37 9.40 -18.99
N ARG A 345 -7.68 9.40 -19.28
CA ARG A 345 -8.46 8.18 -19.54
C ARG A 345 -7.78 7.22 -20.52
N GLU A 346 -7.32 7.71 -21.67
CA GLU A 346 -6.68 6.89 -22.71
C GLU A 346 -5.38 6.24 -22.24
N SER A 347 -4.56 7.00 -21.48
CA SER A 347 -3.33 6.47 -20.87
C SER A 347 -3.63 5.37 -19.86
N CYS A 348 -4.70 5.53 -19.07
CA CYS A 348 -5.15 4.50 -18.13
C CYS A 348 -5.65 3.25 -18.86
N LEU A 349 -6.47 3.42 -19.90
CA LEU A 349 -6.97 2.32 -20.73
C LEU A 349 -5.83 1.52 -21.36
N SER A 350 -4.84 2.21 -21.94
CA SER A 350 -3.67 1.57 -22.54
C SER A 350 -2.84 0.79 -21.51
N ALA A 351 -2.69 1.32 -20.30
CA ALA A 351 -2.00 0.63 -19.21
C ALA A 351 -2.76 -0.63 -18.77
N LEU A 352 -4.08 -0.52 -18.56
CA LEU A 352 -4.94 -1.65 -18.20
C LEU A 352 -4.93 -2.74 -19.28
N GLU A 353 -4.97 -2.36 -20.56
CA GLU A 353 -4.88 -3.30 -21.67
C GLU A 353 -3.56 -4.07 -21.69
N THR A 354 -2.45 -3.42 -21.31
CA THR A 354 -1.15 -4.08 -21.14
C THR A 354 -1.19 -5.10 -19.98
N CYS A 355 -1.88 -4.79 -18.89
CA CYS A 355 -2.03 -5.70 -17.75
C CYS A 355 -2.84 -6.96 -18.06
N LEU A 356 -3.73 -6.91 -19.05
CA LEU A 356 -4.47 -8.09 -19.51
C LEU A 356 -3.57 -9.19 -20.09
N THR A 357 -2.32 -8.89 -20.43
CA THR A 357 -1.33 -9.89 -20.87
C THR A 357 -0.31 -10.24 -19.80
N SER A 358 -0.53 -9.83 -18.55
CA SER A 358 0.35 -10.20 -17.43
C SER A 358 0.40 -11.71 -17.25
N THR A 359 1.54 -12.26 -16.85
CA THR A 359 1.66 -13.67 -16.46
C THR A 359 0.87 -13.95 -15.18
N ASP A 360 0.72 -12.95 -14.32
CA ASP A 360 0.02 -13.03 -13.04
C ASP A 360 -1.49 -12.94 -13.23
N SER A 361 -2.24 -13.94 -12.74
CA SER A 361 -3.69 -13.99 -12.88
C SER A 361 -4.42 -12.94 -12.05
N GLU A 362 -3.90 -12.53 -10.90
CA GLU A 362 -4.54 -11.50 -10.06
C GLU A 362 -4.49 -10.14 -10.76
N VAL A 363 -3.34 -9.82 -11.37
CA VAL A 363 -3.15 -8.61 -12.18
C VAL A 363 -4.12 -8.60 -13.38
N ARG A 364 -4.25 -9.72 -14.10
CA ARG A 364 -5.20 -9.84 -15.22
C ARG A 364 -6.65 -9.66 -14.77
N ALA A 365 -7.05 -10.32 -13.69
CA ALA A 365 -8.42 -10.24 -13.16
C ALA A 365 -8.75 -8.81 -12.70
N ALA A 366 -7.84 -8.16 -11.97
CA ALA A 366 -8.00 -6.78 -11.53
C ALA A 366 -8.13 -5.82 -12.73
N ALA A 367 -7.30 -6.00 -13.76
CA ALA A 367 -7.35 -5.15 -14.96
C ALA A 367 -8.65 -5.35 -15.74
N ALA A 368 -9.12 -6.60 -15.88
CA ALA A 368 -10.39 -6.90 -16.51
C ALA A 368 -11.57 -6.26 -15.76
N LEU A 369 -11.58 -6.33 -14.42
CA LEU A 369 -12.59 -5.68 -13.60
C LEU A 369 -12.57 -4.15 -13.74
N ALA A 370 -11.39 -3.55 -13.71
CA ALA A 370 -11.21 -2.10 -13.81
C ALA A 370 -11.64 -1.56 -15.18
N LEU A 371 -11.35 -2.26 -16.27
CA LEU A 371 -11.81 -1.88 -17.62
C LEU A 371 -13.34 -1.81 -17.70
N GLY A 372 -14.08 -2.64 -16.96
CA GLY A 372 -15.54 -2.59 -16.93
C GLY A 372 -16.12 -1.27 -16.42
N ASP A 373 -15.33 -0.46 -15.69
CA ASP A 373 -15.75 0.85 -15.20
C ASP A 373 -15.56 1.97 -16.26
N PHE A 374 -14.78 1.73 -17.32
CA PHE A 374 -14.53 2.68 -18.40
C PHE A 374 -15.57 2.55 -19.51
N THR A 375 -16.74 3.14 -19.33
CA THR A 375 -17.78 3.18 -20.37
C THR A 375 -17.75 4.51 -21.14
N PRO A 376 -17.88 4.53 -22.48
CA PRO A 376 -17.82 3.38 -23.40
C PRO A 376 -16.38 2.82 -23.58
N LEU A 377 -16.28 1.51 -23.84
CA LEU A 377 -15.02 0.85 -24.16
C LEU A 377 -14.78 0.81 -25.68
N PRO A 378 -13.53 1.02 -26.17
CA PRO A 378 -13.11 0.69 -27.52
C PRO A 378 -13.40 -0.78 -27.90
N GLU A 379 -13.75 -1.02 -29.17
CA GLU A 379 -14.05 -2.36 -29.68
C GLU A 379 -12.89 -3.35 -29.49
N THR A 380 -11.65 -2.87 -29.59
CA THR A 380 -10.44 -3.68 -29.36
C THR A 380 -10.40 -4.24 -27.94
N GLN A 381 -10.76 -3.44 -26.95
CA GLN A 381 -10.78 -3.83 -25.54
C GLN A 381 -11.96 -4.75 -25.24
N LEU A 382 -13.12 -4.52 -25.86
CA LEU A 382 -14.26 -5.44 -25.77
C LEU A 382 -13.94 -6.82 -26.35
N ALA A 383 -13.25 -6.88 -27.49
CA ALA A 383 -12.82 -8.15 -28.08
C ALA A 383 -11.86 -8.92 -27.15
N LYS A 384 -10.90 -8.21 -26.54
CA LYS A 384 -9.95 -8.80 -25.59
C LYS A 384 -10.63 -9.32 -24.31
N LEU A 385 -11.60 -8.57 -23.77
CA LEU A 385 -12.39 -9.04 -22.63
C LEU A 385 -13.22 -10.29 -22.98
N LYS A 386 -13.81 -10.37 -24.18
CA LYS A 386 -14.53 -11.58 -24.64
C LYS A 386 -13.60 -12.78 -24.75
N GLU A 387 -12.42 -12.59 -25.32
CA GLU A 387 -11.41 -13.65 -25.40
C GLU A 387 -11.01 -14.17 -24.01
N LEU A 388 -10.74 -13.26 -23.07
CA LEU A 388 -10.39 -13.64 -21.70
C LEU A 388 -11.52 -14.38 -20.98
N ALA A 389 -12.77 -13.93 -21.13
CA ALA A 389 -13.94 -14.56 -20.54
C ALA A 389 -14.12 -16.03 -20.99
N GLU A 390 -13.74 -16.34 -22.22
CA GLU A 390 -13.89 -17.70 -22.79
C GLU A 390 -12.66 -18.58 -22.55
N LYS A 391 -11.44 -18.00 -22.66
CA LYS A 391 -10.22 -18.78 -22.88
C LYS A 391 -9.13 -18.60 -21.83
N ASP A 392 -9.23 -17.63 -20.92
CA ASP A 392 -8.19 -17.50 -19.88
C ASP A 392 -8.14 -18.77 -19.03
N ALA A 393 -6.95 -19.19 -18.60
CA ALA A 393 -6.77 -20.38 -17.78
C ALA A 393 -7.38 -20.21 -16.37
N SER A 394 -7.34 -19.00 -15.81
CA SER A 394 -7.85 -18.70 -14.47
C SER A 394 -9.35 -18.44 -14.48
N GLN A 395 -10.08 -19.12 -13.58
CA GLN A 395 -11.53 -18.90 -13.40
C GLN A 395 -11.82 -17.47 -12.96
N ASP A 396 -11.02 -16.90 -12.05
CA ASP A 396 -11.24 -15.54 -11.54
C ASP A 396 -11.12 -14.48 -12.67
N VAL A 397 -10.20 -14.69 -13.61
CA VAL A 397 -10.05 -13.82 -14.78
C VAL A 397 -11.24 -13.94 -15.71
N ARG A 398 -11.74 -15.16 -15.94
CA ARG A 398 -12.95 -15.38 -16.76
C ARG A 398 -14.17 -14.68 -16.16
N ASP A 399 -14.38 -14.84 -14.86
CA ASP A 399 -15.51 -14.23 -14.15
C ASP A 399 -15.41 -12.69 -14.11
N ALA A 400 -14.21 -12.16 -13.86
CA ALA A 400 -13.93 -10.73 -13.93
C ALA A 400 -14.26 -10.13 -15.31
N ALA A 401 -13.79 -10.78 -16.38
CA ALA A 401 -14.03 -10.33 -17.74
C ALA A 401 -15.52 -10.39 -18.12
N ALA A 402 -16.20 -11.49 -17.78
CA ALA A 402 -17.64 -11.64 -18.01
C ALA A 402 -18.47 -10.58 -17.25
N ALA A 403 -18.11 -10.30 -16.00
CA ALA A 403 -18.76 -9.25 -15.20
C ALA A 403 -18.56 -7.85 -15.80
N SER A 404 -17.39 -7.55 -16.36
CA SER A 404 -17.11 -6.30 -17.04
C SER A 404 -17.87 -6.15 -18.37
N LEU A 405 -17.98 -7.23 -19.16
CA LEU A 405 -18.79 -7.24 -20.38
C LEU A 405 -20.27 -7.00 -20.08
N LYS A 406 -20.82 -7.66 -19.06
CA LYS A 406 -22.21 -7.44 -18.64
C LYS A 406 -22.45 -5.97 -18.24
N ARG A 407 -21.50 -5.34 -17.52
CA ARG A 407 -21.60 -3.93 -17.14
C ARG A 407 -21.60 -3.00 -18.35
N THR A 408 -20.75 -3.26 -19.35
CA THR A 408 -20.68 -2.41 -20.55
C THR A 408 -21.92 -2.56 -21.43
N GLU A 409 -22.49 -3.77 -21.54
CA GLU A 409 -23.78 -4.00 -22.21
C GLU A 409 -24.94 -3.26 -21.54
N THR A 410 -25.00 -3.27 -20.21
CA THR A 410 -26.05 -2.52 -19.48
C THR A 410 -25.90 -1.01 -19.61
N ALA A 411 -24.68 -0.51 -19.82
CA ALA A 411 -24.42 0.92 -19.96
C ALA A 411 -24.75 1.46 -21.37
N THR A 412 -24.72 0.61 -22.40
CA THR A 412 -25.03 1.00 -23.80
C THR A 412 -26.48 0.75 -24.20
N GLY A 413 -27.22 -0.08 -23.45
CA GLY A 413 -28.62 -0.43 -23.72
C GLY A 413 -29.67 0.56 -23.23
N ASN A 414 -29.27 1.63 -22.53
CA ASN A 414 -30.12 2.76 -22.14
C ASN A 414 -29.76 3.98 -22.99
#